data_AF-A0A7U4QT93-F1
#
_entry.id   AF-A0A7U4QT93-F1
#
_cell.length_a   1.000
_cell.length_b   1.000
_cell.length_c   1.000
_cell.angle_alpha   90.00
_cell.angle_beta   90.00
_cell.angle_gamma   90.00
#
_symmetry.space_group_name_H-M   'P 1'
#
loop_
_entity.id
_entity.type
_entity.pdbx_description
1 polymer ?
#
loop_
_entity_poly.entity_id
_entity_poly.type
_entity_poly.pdbx_seq_one_letter_code
_entity_poly.pdbx_strand_id
1 'polypeptide(L)' 'MNLMAKTKVIGTREIQKILKENGFWVERTKGSHERWTNGPLSVTIITNTDAFKLKTLRSIYRQAGLPWPPS' A
#
# COMPACT_ATOMS: atom_id res chain seq x y z
N MET A 1 -4.27 -31.58 2.02
CA MET A 1 -4.16 -30.72 0.83
C MET A 1 -2.99 -29.79 1.01
N ASN A 2 -2.07 -29.85 0.04
CA ASN A 2 -0.90 -29.00 -0.08
C ASN A 2 -1.32 -27.64 -0.65
N LEU A 3 -0.86 -26.55 -0.05
CA LEU A 3 -0.64 -25.24 -0.68
C LEU A 3 0.03 -24.37 0.40
N MET A 4 1.35 -24.23 0.31
CA MET A 4 2.06 -23.08 0.87
C MET A 4 1.18 -21.85 0.65
N ALA A 5 0.77 -21.16 1.74
CA ALA A 5 0.04 -19.91 1.65
C ALA A 5 0.82 -19.02 0.67
N LYS A 6 0.28 -18.82 -0.54
CA LYS A 6 0.89 -17.96 -1.54
C LYS A 6 0.87 -16.57 -0.92
N THR A 7 1.98 -16.15 -0.31
CA THR A 7 2.17 -14.77 0.12
C THR A 7 1.89 -13.92 -1.11
N LYS A 8 0.71 -13.30 -1.17
CA LYS A 8 0.31 -12.49 -2.31
C LYS A 8 1.37 -11.39 -2.43
N VAL A 9 2.11 -11.39 -3.53
CA VAL A 9 3.06 -10.34 -3.81
C VAL A 9 2.25 -9.07 -4.12
N ILE A 10 2.37 -8.06 -3.25
CA ILE A 10 1.65 -6.80 -3.39
C ILE A 10 2.60 -5.76 -3.97
N GLY A 11 2.32 -5.30 -5.19
CA GLY A 11 3.04 -4.22 -5.85
C GLY A 11 2.35 -2.85 -5.73
N THR A 12 2.97 -1.82 -6.31
CA THR A 12 2.47 -0.43 -6.31
C THR A 12 1.01 -0.34 -6.75
N ARG A 13 0.65 -0.97 -7.88
CA ARG A 13 -0.71 -0.85 -8.45
C ARG A 13 -1.79 -1.34 -7.49
N GLU A 14 -1.53 -2.42 -6.77
CA GLU A 14 -2.46 -2.97 -5.79
C GLU A 14 -2.61 -2.05 -4.58
N ILE A 15 -1.49 -1.51 -4.06
CA ILE A 15 -1.54 -0.53 -2.97
C ILE A 15 -2.29 0.74 -3.40
N GLN A 16 -2.04 1.26 -4.59
CA GLN A 16 -2.76 2.42 -5.11
C GLN A 16 -4.26 2.14 -5.22
N LYS A 17 -4.65 0.95 -5.68
CA LYS A 17 -6.06 0.53 -5.73
C LYS A 17 -6.69 0.53 -4.33
N ILE A 18 -6.05 -0.12 -3.36
CA ILE A 18 -6.51 -0.17 -1.97
C ILE A 18 -6.66 1.24 -1.39
N LEU A 19 -5.68 2.11 -1.60
CA LEU A 19 -5.73 3.49 -1.13
C LEU A 19 -6.90 4.26 -1.77
N LYS A 20 -7.09 4.15 -3.09
CA LYS A 20 -8.24 4.76 -3.79
C LYS A 20 -9.59 4.26 -3.26
N GLU A 21 -9.73 2.95 -3.06
CA GLU A 21 -10.95 2.33 -2.52
C GLU A 21 -11.26 2.81 -1.09
N ASN A 22 -10.24 3.24 -0.35
CA ASN A 22 -10.36 3.80 1.00
C ASN A 22 -10.38 5.34 1.02
N GLY A 23 -10.67 5.98 -0.12
CA GLY A 23 -10.87 7.43 -0.21
C GLY A 23 -9.60 8.26 -0.22
N PHE A 24 -8.43 7.65 -0.40
CA PHE A 24 -7.19 8.41 -0.57
C PHE A 24 -7.05 8.90 -2.02
N TRP A 25 -6.49 10.10 -2.19
CA TRP A 25 -6.04 10.65 -3.47
C TRP A 25 -4.55 11.02 -3.42
N VAL A 26 -3.93 11.17 -4.59
CA VAL A 26 -2.55 11.64 -4.69
C VAL A 26 -2.50 13.13 -4.39
N GLU A 27 -1.79 13.51 -3.34
CA GLU A 27 -1.52 14.91 -2.98
C GLU A 27 -0.30 15.44 -3.74
N ARG A 28 0.75 14.61 -3.84
CA ARG A 28 2.03 15.01 -4.45
C ARG A 28 2.80 13.83 -4.99
N THR A 29 3.49 14.03 -6.10
CA THR A 29 4.49 13.11 -6.64
C THR A 29 5.87 13.76 -6.64
N LYS A 30 6.90 13.04 -6.18
CA LYS A 30 8.31 13.47 -6.24
C LYS A 30 9.19 12.28 -6.60
N GLY A 31 9.68 12.27 -7.84
CA GLY A 31 10.46 11.13 -8.37
C GLY A 31 9.64 9.84 -8.28
N SER A 32 10.25 8.77 -7.76
CA SER A 32 9.59 7.46 -7.58
C SER A 32 8.75 7.35 -6.31
N HIS A 33 8.27 8.46 -5.75
CA HIS A 33 7.43 8.45 -4.55
C HIS A 33 6.15 9.25 -4.78
N GLU A 34 5.04 8.71 -4.30
CA GLU A 34 3.74 9.37 -4.24
C GLU A 34 3.31 9.53 -2.79
N ARG A 35 2.84 10.72 -2.45
CA ARG A 35 2.14 10.99 -1.19
C ARG A 35 0.65 10.95 -1.44
N TRP A 36 -0.01 10.06 -0.72
CA TRP A 36 -1.45 9.81 -0.74
C TRP A 36 -2.07 10.34 0.55
N THR A 37 -3.24 10.96 0.46
CA THR A 37 -3.97 11.48 1.62
C THR A 37 -5.47 11.27 1.46
N ASN A 38 -6.20 11.10 2.55
CA ASN A 38 -7.66 11.20 2.58
C ASN A 38 -8.14 12.43 3.38
N GLY A 39 -7.22 13.37 3.66
CA GLY A 39 -7.41 14.51 4.56
C GLY A 39 -6.78 14.21 5.93
N PRO A 40 -7.42 13.41 6.80
CA PRO A 40 -6.90 13.11 8.13
C PRO A 40 -5.61 12.27 8.16
N LEU A 41 -5.45 11.34 7.22
CA LEU A 41 -4.31 10.42 7.16
C LEU A 41 -3.52 10.64 5.88
N SER A 42 -2.20 10.43 5.97
CA SER A 42 -1.30 10.52 4.82
C SER A 42 -0.29 9.38 4.81
N VAL A 43 0.00 8.85 3.63
CA VAL A 43 0.96 7.77 3.41
C VAL A 43 1.85 8.11 2.22
N THR A 44 3.14 7.78 2.31
CA THR A 44 4.03 7.85 1.15
C THR A 44 4.40 6.46 0.69
N ILE A 45 4.23 6.20 -0.60
CA ILE A 45 4.54 4.91 -1.23
C ILE A 45 5.57 5.12 -2.35
N ILE A 46 6.38 4.09 -2.61
CA ILE A 46 7.20 4.05 -3.82
C ILE A 46 6.34 3.65 -5.03
N THR A 47 6.61 4.26 -6.17
CA THR A 47 6.01 3.90 -7.45
C THR A 47 6.83 2.85 -8.17
N ASN A 48 6.20 2.14 -9.11
CA ASN A 48 6.85 1.16 -9.99
C ASN A 48 7.60 0.02 -9.27
N THR A 49 7.10 -0.44 -8.12
CA THR A 49 7.56 -1.69 -7.52
C THR A 49 6.56 -2.81 -7.77
N ASP A 50 7.08 -3.98 -8.17
CA ASP A 50 6.26 -5.18 -8.32
C ASP A 50 6.01 -5.88 -6.97
N ALA A 51 6.86 -5.62 -5.96
CA ALA A 51 6.81 -6.30 -4.67
C ALA A 51 7.29 -5.41 -3.52
N PHE A 52 6.38 -4.95 -2.68
CA PHE A 52 6.76 -4.33 -1.41
C PHE A 52 7.29 -5.37 -0.42
N LYS A 53 8.36 -5.03 0.29
CA LYS A 53 8.80 -5.77 1.48
C LYS A 53 7.68 -5.75 2.53
N LEU A 54 7.51 -6.85 3.26
CA LEU A 54 6.49 -6.99 4.31
C LEU A 54 6.50 -5.84 5.32
N LYS A 55 7.69 -5.40 5.75
CA LYS A 55 7.85 -4.26 6.67
C LYS A 55 7.25 -2.96 6.10
N THR A 56 7.44 -2.72 4.80
CA THR A 56 6.90 -1.55 4.12
C THR A 56 5.39 -1.63 4.01
N LEU A 57 4.85 -2.80 3.64
CA LEU A 57 3.40 -3.04 3.62
C LEU A 57 2.79 -2.76 5.00
N ARG A 58 3.34 -3.35 6.08
CA ARG A 58 2.85 -3.10 7.45
C ARG A 58 2.86 -1.62 7.81
N SER A 59 3.89 -0.89 7.40
CA SER A 59 3.96 0.56 7.62
C SER A 59 2.89 1.32 6.84
N ILE A 60 2.64 0.95 5.58
CA ILE A 60 1.61 1.55 4.73
C ILE A 60 0.23 1.35 5.35
N TYR A 61 -0.14 0.11 5.69
CA TYR A 61 -1.45 -0.19 6.30
C TYR A 61 -1.64 0.54 7.63
N ARG A 62 -0.61 0.55 8.48
CA ARG A 62 -0.64 1.27 9.76
C ARG A 62 -0.84 2.78 9.58
N GLN A 63 -0.13 3.40 8.64
CA GLN A 63 -0.27 4.85 8.38
C GLN A 63 -1.60 5.20 7.70
N ALA A 64 -2.12 4.30 6.86
CA ALA A 64 -3.43 4.43 6.23
C ALA A 64 -4.59 4.13 7.19
N GLY A 65 -4.32 3.66 8.41
CA GLY A 65 -5.36 3.26 9.36
C GLY A 65 -6.13 2.01 8.92
N LEU A 66 -5.57 1.20 8.02
CA LEU A 66 -6.22 0.01 7.46
C LEU A 66 -5.90 -1.24 8.28
N PRO A 67 -6.86 -2.17 8.43
CA PRO A 67 -6.60 -3.44 9.07
C PRO A 67 -5.58 -4.25 8.26
N TRP A 68 -4.68 -4.95 8.96
CA TRP A 68 -3.75 -5.86 8.31
C TRP A 68 -4.53 -7.04 7.70
N PRO A 69 -4.33 -7.38 6.41
CA PRO A 69 -5.05 -8.47 5.78
C PRO A 69 -4.72 -9.81 6.46
N PRO A 70 -5.69 -10.75 6.54
CA PRO A 70 -5.42 -12.09 7.03
C PRO A 70 -4.34 -12.77 6.17
N SER A 71 -3.49 -13.55 6.82
CA SER A 71 -2.33 -14.24 6.20
C SER A 71 -2.74 -15.48 5.43
#